data_AF-A0A7X7PQS2-F1
#
_entry.id   AF-A0A7X7PQS2-F1
#
_cell.length_a   1.000
_cell.length_b   1.000
_cell.length_c   1.000
_cell.angle_alpha   90.00
_cell.angle_beta   90.00
_cell.angle_gamma   90.00
#
_symmetry.space_group_name_H-M   'P 1'
#
loop_
_entity.id
_entity.type
_entity.pdbx_description
1 polymer ?
#
loop_
_entity_poly.entity_id
_entity_poly.type
_entity_poly.pdbx_seq_one_letter_code
_entity_poly.pdbx_strand_id
1 'polypeptide(L)'
;MVAPVLALAGFMGSGKTSVGRALAESHGYEFVDLDDVVVADAGMSVERMFAERGEREFRQLELAALRRILRRDPTPSTLVLALGGGTPSTAEARELLASGCTTVWLCVDEQVAWERSQGTTRPLAQDRASFRALAKERRAVYASVADWAVDTAGLDIPRIAARLAALLPRPLPNTVTPAEWQAEVRGADCVSHIWGGPGRGGLLTQWSQELWAQGRRAVVLTDTNIVQCRRRELKQLAGLEAIGEHGVVVLPAGETSKTLDSARTCWDTLAKQRVHRDDVLVVVGGGVVGDLGGFVAATYLRGLPLWQIPTSVVAQVDSSVGGKVAVNLDYGKNLVGTFYQPQRVLVDPAYLITLPDAEVRNGLGEVLKYALLMGEGLLEHLE
;
A
#
# COMPACT_ATOMS: atom_id res chain seq x y z
N MET A 1 -8.18 23.20 -2.71
CA MET A 1 -8.14 21.72 -2.76
C MET A 1 -9.09 21.19 -1.71
N VAL A 2 -9.91 20.18 -2.03
CA VAL A 2 -10.74 19.48 -1.02
C VAL A 2 -9.79 18.67 -0.15
N ALA A 3 -9.87 18.83 1.18
CA ALA A 3 -9.02 18.05 2.07
C ALA A 3 -9.38 16.55 1.99
N PRO A 4 -8.39 15.64 2.01
CA PRO A 4 -8.63 14.22 1.84
C PRO A 4 -9.39 13.62 3.03
N VAL A 5 -10.05 12.49 2.80
CA VAL A 5 -10.65 11.65 3.85
C VAL A 5 -9.82 10.37 3.99
N LEU A 6 -9.26 10.15 5.18
CA LEU A 6 -8.55 8.92 5.55
C LEU A 6 -9.49 8.01 6.34
N ALA A 7 -9.99 6.95 5.71
CA ALA A 7 -10.86 5.99 6.37
C ALA A 7 -10.03 4.86 7.00
N LEU A 8 -10.18 4.62 8.31
CA LEU A 8 -9.54 3.52 9.02
C LEU A 8 -10.48 2.32 9.07
N ALA A 9 -10.12 1.27 8.34
CA ALA A 9 -10.80 -0.03 8.34
C ALA A 9 -10.04 -1.04 9.21
N GLY A 10 -10.75 -2.08 9.66
CA GLY A 10 -10.13 -3.18 10.40
C GLY A 10 -11.07 -3.81 11.42
N PHE A 11 -10.68 -5.00 11.89
CA PHE A 11 -11.51 -5.79 12.81
C PHE A 11 -11.69 -5.08 14.17
N MET A 12 -12.66 -5.50 14.97
CA MET A 12 -12.74 -4.98 16.35
C MET A 12 -11.46 -5.31 17.12
N GLY A 13 -11.01 -4.41 18.00
CA GLY A 13 -9.71 -4.54 18.68
C GLY A 13 -8.48 -4.10 17.86
N SER A 14 -8.63 -3.72 16.58
CA SER A 14 -7.53 -3.18 15.75
C SER A 14 -7.03 -1.78 16.15
N GLY A 15 -7.78 -1.05 16.98
CA GLY A 15 -7.37 0.27 17.47
C GLY A 15 -7.77 1.46 16.58
N LYS A 16 -8.67 1.30 15.59
CA LYS A 16 -9.16 2.38 14.70
C LYS A 16 -9.47 3.69 15.42
N THR A 17 -10.30 3.64 16.46
CA THR A 17 -10.71 4.82 17.23
C THR A 17 -9.51 5.48 17.91
N SER A 18 -8.70 4.71 18.62
CA SER A 18 -7.54 5.23 19.37
C SER A 18 -6.45 5.79 18.45
N VAL A 19 -6.13 5.08 17.37
CA VAL A 19 -5.16 5.50 16.35
C VAL A 19 -5.67 6.72 15.61
N GLY A 20 -6.95 6.75 15.23
CA GLY A 20 -7.55 7.88 14.54
C GLY A 20 -7.58 9.15 15.38
N ARG A 21 -7.92 9.05 16.67
CA ARG A 21 -7.85 10.18 17.62
C ARG A 21 -6.42 10.69 17.78
N ALA A 22 -5.45 9.80 18.01
CA ALA A 22 -4.06 10.20 18.16
C ALA A 22 -3.50 10.86 16.89
N LEU A 23 -3.86 10.35 15.70
CA LEU A 23 -3.50 10.95 14.42
C LEU A 23 -4.10 12.35 14.28
N ALA A 24 -5.38 12.51 14.61
CA ALA A 24 -6.05 13.80 14.52
C ALA A 24 -5.50 14.83 15.50
N GLU A 25 -5.29 14.45 16.76
CA GLU A 25 -4.70 15.31 17.79
C GLU A 25 -3.29 15.78 17.42
N SER A 26 -2.44 14.86 16.95
CA SER A 26 -1.04 15.18 16.63
C SER A 26 -0.84 16.04 15.37
N HIS A 27 -1.82 16.05 14.46
CA HIS A 27 -1.70 16.76 13.17
C HIS A 27 -2.79 17.82 12.95
N GLY A 28 -3.63 18.09 13.94
CA GLY A 28 -4.72 19.05 13.84
C GLY A 28 -5.79 18.66 12.83
N TYR A 29 -6.02 17.36 12.63
CA TYR A 29 -7.07 16.87 11.74
C TYR A 29 -8.41 16.76 12.46
N GLU A 30 -9.48 16.63 11.69
CA GLU A 30 -10.78 16.29 12.24
C GLU A 30 -10.87 14.77 12.43
N PHE A 31 -11.44 14.31 13.54
CA PHE A 31 -11.69 12.89 13.79
C PHE A 31 -13.19 12.62 13.91
N VAL A 32 -13.65 11.59 13.22
CA VAL A 32 -15.02 11.07 13.33
C VAL A 32 -14.97 9.56 13.52
N ASP A 33 -15.65 9.04 14.54
CA ASP A 33 -15.94 7.62 14.67
C ASP A 33 -17.35 7.33 14.16
N LEU A 34 -17.47 6.44 13.18
CA LEU A 34 -18.76 6.15 12.55
C LEU A 34 -19.74 5.48 13.53
N ASP A 35 -19.25 4.66 14.46
CA ASP A 35 -20.09 4.04 15.48
C ASP A 35 -20.67 5.13 16.42
N ASP A 36 -19.87 6.14 16.79
CA ASP A 36 -20.32 7.27 17.63
C ASP A 36 -21.40 8.10 16.93
N VAL A 37 -21.27 8.32 15.62
CA VAL A 37 -22.27 9.05 14.81
C VAL A 37 -23.60 8.28 14.76
N VAL A 38 -23.56 6.97 14.54
CA VAL A 38 -24.77 6.14 14.51
C VAL A 38 -25.45 6.10 15.89
N VAL A 39 -24.68 6.01 16.97
CA VAL A 39 -25.19 6.08 18.35
C VAL A 39 -25.87 7.42 18.62
N ALA A 40 -25.26 8.53 18.18
CA ALA A 40 -25.84 9.86 18.34
C ALA A 40 -27.15 10.02 17.56
N ASP A 41 -27.22 9.54 16.31
CA ASP A 41 -28.43 9.61 15.49
C ASP A 41 -29.56 8.71 16.03
N ALA A 42 -29.23 7.52 16.55
CA ALA A 42 -30.22 6.55 17.03
C ALA A 42 -30.67 6.78 18.48
N GLY A 43 -29.89 7.53 19.27
CA GLY A 43 -30.16 7.78 20.70
C GLY A 43 -30.04 6.54 21.59
N MET A 44 -29.31 5.51 21.15
CA MET A 44 -29.13 4.25 21.88
C MET A 44 -27.78 3.60 21.56
N SER A 45 -27.33 2.67 22.39
CA SER A 45 -26.05 1.96 22.17
C SER A 45 -26.13 0.98 21.00
N VAL A 46 -24.98 0.66 20.42
CA VAL A 46 -24.87 -0.36 19.34
C VAL A 46 -25.43 -1.71 19.80
N GLU A 47 -25.17 -2.14 21.03
CA GLU A 47 -25.73 -3.39 21.58
C GLU A 47 -27.24 -3.40 21.58
N ARG A 48 -27.85 -2.31 22.05
CA ARG A 48 -29.30 -2.18 22.12
C ARG A 48 -29.90 -2.16 20.72
N MET A 49 -29.26 -1.51 19.75
CA MET A 49 -29.68 -1.56 18.35
C MET A 49 -29.65 -2.99 17.79
N PHE A 50 -28.57 -3.73 18.03
CA PHE A 50 -28.48 -5.12 17.58
C PHE A 50 -29.57 -6.01 18.21
N ALA A 51 -29.88 -5.80 19.50
CA ALA A 51 -30.90 -6.56 20.20
C ALA A 51 -32.34 -6.20 19.78
N GLU A 52 -32.66 -4.90 19.63
CA GLU A 52 -34.03 -4.43 19.36
C GLU A 52 -34.36 -4.37 17.86
N ARG A 53 -33.38 -4.05 17.01
CA ARG A 53 -33.58 -3.71 15.59
C ARG A 53 -32.84 -4.64 14.63
N GLY A 54 -31.91 -5.44 15.15
CA GLY A 54 -31.12 -6.39 14.39
C GLY A 54 -29.99 -5.76 13.58
N GLU A 55 -29.06 -6.60 13.11
CA GLU A 55 -27.87 -6.16 12.38
C GLU A 55 -28.20 -5.45 11.06
N ARG A 56 -29.23 -5.90 10.35
CA ARG A 56 -29.57 -5.34 9.03
C ARG A 56 -29.93 -3.86 9.10
N GLU A 57 -30.74 -3.45 10.08
CA GLU A 57 -31.12 -2.05 10.27
C GLU A 57 -29.89 -1.22 10.72
N PHE A 58 -29.07 -1.76 11.64
CA PHE A 58 -27.82 -1.11 12.03
C PHE A 58 -26.91 -0.82 10.82
N ARG A 59 -26.75 -1.78 9.90
CA ARG A 59 -25.95 -1.58 8.67
C ARG A 59 -26.52 -0.50 7.76
N GLN A 60 -27.85 -0.34 7.71
CA GLN A 60 -28.48 0.73 6.93
C GLN A 60 -28.20 2.11 7.55
N LEU A 61 -28.26 2.23 8.88
CA LEU A 61 -27.89 3.45 9.60
C LEU A 61 -26.41 3.79 9.42
N GLU A 62 -25.53 2.81 9.53
CA GLU A 62 -24.08 2.95 9.31
C GLU A 62 -23.77 3.46 7.89
N LEU A 63 -24.45 2.90 6.88
CA LEU A 63 -24.32 3.32 5.49
C LEU A 63 -24.88 4.73 5.25
N ALA A 64 -26.01 5.09 5.87
CA ALA A 64 -26.57 6.43 5.79
C ALA A 64 -25.65 7.48 6.42
N ALA A 65 -25.08 7.17 7.59
CA ALA A 65 -24.11 8.01 8.28
C ALA A 65 -22.84 8.20 7.45
N LEU A 66 -22.29 7.12 6.87
CA LEU A 66 -21.13 7.18 5.98
C LEU A 66 -21.41 8.09 4.77
N ARG A 67 -22.55 7.91 4.11
CA ARG A 67 -22.95 8.73 2.95
C ARG A 67 -23.07 10.21 3.33
N ARG A 68 -23.62 10.52 4.52
CA ARG A 68 -23.73 11.91 5.01
C ARG A 68 -22.35 12.53 5.26
N ILE A 69 -21.45 11.80 5.90
CA ILE A 69 -20.09 12.27 6.19
C ILE A 69 -19.33 12.56 4.90
N LEU A 70 -19.39 11.67 3.90
CA LEU A 70 -18.66 11.85 2.64
C LEU A 70 -19.27 12.90 1.70
N ARG A 71 -20.52 13.30 1.92
CA ARG A 71 -21.21 14.36 1.15
C ARG A 71 -21.16 15.74 1.81
N ARG A 72 -20.56 15.86 2.99
CA ARG A 72 -20.45 17.14 3.69
C ARG A 72 -19.64 18.14 2.87
N ASP A 73 -19.85 19.42 3.12
CA ASP A 73 -19.09 20.47 2.45
C ASP A 73 -17.58 20.31 2.73
N PRO A 74 -16.72 20.48 1.71
CA PRO A 74 -15.28 20.39 1.87
C PRO A 74 -14.77 21.30 2.99
N THR A 75 -14.13 20.73 3.99
CA THR A 75 -13.39 21.49 4.99
C THR A 75 -11.92 21.58 4.57
N PRO A 76 -11.17 22.61 5.02
CA PRO A 76 -9.74 22.71 4.77
C PRO A 76 -8.92 21.70 5.60
N SER A 77 -9.53 21.10 6.63
CA SER A 77 -8.90 20.07 7.46
C SER A 77 -9.12 18.69 6.89
N THR A 78 -8.07 17.89 6.82
CA THR A 78 -8.16 16.44 6.57
C THR A 78 -9.11 15.80 7.59
N LEU A 79 -9.90 14.83 7.14
CA LEU A 79 -10.77 14.02 7.99
C LEU A 79 -10.17 12.64 8.21
N VAL A 80 -10.05 12.22 9.46
CA VAL A 80 -9.76 10.84 9.86
C VAL A 80 -11.06 10.18 10.31
N LEU A 81 -11.53 9.20 9.53
CA LEU A 81 -12.79 8.50 9.75
C LEU A 81 -12.54 7.07 10.25
N ALA A 82 -12.83 6.77 11.51
CA ALA A 82 -12.83 5.39 12.00
C ALA A 82 -14.13 4.68 11.57
N LEU A 83 -14.00 3.60 10.79
CA LEU A 83 -15.14 2.81 10.33
C LEU A 83 -15.57 1.78 11.39
N GLY A 84 -16.85 1.46 11.42
CA GLY A 84 -17.36 0.31 12.16
C GLY A 84 -16.81 -0.99 11.59
N GLY A 85 -16.68 -2.02 12.44
CA GLY A 85 -16.04 -3.29 12.03
C GLY A 85 -16.75 -4.01 10.88
N GLY A 86 -18.02 -3.72 10.61
CA GLY A 86 -18.78 -4.31 9.51
C GLY A 86 -19.19 -3.31 8.42
N THR A 87 -18.75 -2.04 8.47
CA THR A 87 -19.08 -1.04 7.45
C THR A 87 -18.80 -1.55 6.03
N PRO A 88 -17.63 -2.15 5.74
CA PRO A 88 -17.29 -2.58 4.37
C PRO A 88 -18.05 -3.82 3.88
N SER A 89 -18.93 -4.41 4.69
CA SER A 89 -19.67 -5.64 4.33
C SER A 89 -20.70 -5.42 3.22
N THR A 90 -21.23 -4.20 3.06
CA THR A 90 -22.20 -3.88 1.99
C THR A 90 -21.50 -3.38 0.73
N ALA A 91 -22.05 -3.71 -0.46
CA ALA A 91 -21.47 -3.27 -1.74
C ALA A 91 -21.40 -1.73 -1.85
N GLU A 92 -22.48 -1.05 -1.45
CA GLU A 92 -22.57 0.40 -1.53
C GLU A 92 -21.57 1.12 -0.60
N ALA A 93 -21.30 0.60 0.60
CA ALA A 93 -20.24 1.14 1.44
C ALA A 93 -18.87 1.03 0.77
N ARG A 94 -18.60 -0.07 0.05
CA ARG A 94 -17.34 -0.25 -0.67
C ARG A 94 -17.19 0.75 -1.82
N GLU A 95 -18.27 1.05 -2.54
CA GLU A 95 -18.28 2.06 -3.61
C GLU A 95 -18.04 3.48 -3.07
N LEU A 96 -18.66 3.82 -1.94
CA LEU A 96 -18.44 5.09 -1.25
C LEU A 96 -16.99 5.25 -0.78
N LEU A 97 -16.41 4.21 -0.16
CA LEU A 97 -15.01 4.21 0.25
C LEU A 97 -14.08 4.33 -0.96
N ALA A 98 -14.38 3.61 -2.05
CA ALA A 98 -13.58 3.63 -3.26
C ALA A 98 -13.55 5.01 -3.94
N SER A 99 -14.68 5.73 -3.93
CA SER A 99 -14.80 7.02 -4.63
C SER A 99 -14.45 8.23 -3.76
N GLY A 100 -14.57 8.12 -2.43
CA GLY A 100 -14.48 9.27 -1.53
C GLY A 100 -13.39 9.22 -0.47
N CYS A 101 -12.62 8.13 -0.36
CA CYS A 101 -11.65 7.94 0.71
C CYS A 101 -10.33 7.35 0.22
N THR A 102 -9.24 7.69 0.93
CA THR A 102 -8.09 6.80 1.06
C THR A 102 -8.33 5.88 2.26
N THR A 103 -8.48 4.58 2.02
CA THR A 103 -8.82 3.59 3.04
C THR A 103 -7.57 2.85 3.52
N VAL A 104 -7.32 2.88 4.82
CA VAL A 104 -6.24 2.15 5.48
C VAL A 104 -6.81 1.03 6.33
N TRP A 105 -6.41 -0.20 6.03
CA TRP A 105 -6.69 -1.34 6.87
C TRP A 105 -5.61 -1.50 7.95
N LEU A 106 -6.01 -1.35 9.21
CA LEU A 106 -5.19 -1.69 10.37
C LEU A 106 -5.21 -3.21 10.59
N CYS A 107 -4.14 -3.87 10.15
CA CYS A 107 -3.94 -5.29 10.30
C CYS A 107 -3.55 -5.60 11.74
N VAL A 108 -4.32 -6.49 12.38
CA VAL A 108 -4.05 -7.00 13.71
C VAL A 108 -4.20 -8.51 13.68
N ASP A 109 -3.36 -9.20 14.45
CA ASP A 109 -3.52 -10.63 14.66
C ASP A 109 -4.85 -10.95 15.37
N GLU A 110 -5.45 -12.09 15.04
CA GLU A 110 -6.74 -12.53 15.58
C GLU A 110 -6.70 -12.64 17.11
N GLN A 111 -5.61 -13.19 17.67
CA GLN A 111 -5.46 -13.37 19.11
C GLN A 111 -5.33 -12.02 19.82
N VAL A 112 -4.51 -11.12 19.28
CA VAL A 112 -4.35 -9.77 19.83
C VAL A 112 -5.68 -9.00 19.77
N ALA A 113 -6.43 -9.13 18.67
CA ALA A 113 -7.74 -8.52 18.52
C ALA A 113 -8.74 -9.05 19.57
N TRP A 114 -8.72 -10.35 19.83
CA TRP A 114 -9.55 -11.00 20.84
C TRP A 114 -9.23 -10.49 22.25
N GLU A 115 -7.95 -10.50 22.63
CA GLU A 115 -7.47 -10.01 23.94
C GLU A 115 -7.89 -8.56 24.19
N ARG A 116 -7.78 -7.69 23.17
CA ARG A 116 -8.21 -6.29 23.24
C ARG A 116 -9.73 -6.10 23.25
N SER A 117 -10.49 -7.09 22.82
CA SER A 117 -11.96 -7.03 22.76
C SER A 117 -12.64 -7.68 23.97
N GLN A 118 -11.88 -8.43 24.79
CA GLN A 118 -12.37 -9.02 26.03
C GLN A 118 -12.81 -7.94 27.03
N GLY A 119 -13.96 -8.13 27.66
CA GLY A 119 -14.53 -7.16 28.62
C GLY A 119 -15.20 -5.93 27.99
N THR A 120 -15.25 -5.84 26.66
CA THR A 120 -16.08 -4.84 25.98
C THR A 120 -17.51 -5.36 25.84
N THR A 121 -18.49 -4.46 25.87
CA THR A 121 -19.91 -4.79 25.76
C THR A 121 -20.35 -5.21 24.33
N ARG A 122 -19.40 -5.36 23.40
CA ARG A 122 -19.68 -5.62 21.97
C ARG A 122 -20.37 -6.98 21.75
N PRO A 123 -21.52 -7.05 21.03
CA PRO A 123 -22.32 -8.28 20.88
C PRO A 123 -21.59 -9.43 20.20
N LEU A 124 -20.63 -9.12 19.32
CA LEU A 124 -19.96 -10.08 18.45
C LEU A 124 -18.67 -10.70 19.05
N ALA A 125 -18.33 -10.37 20.29
CA ALA A 125 -17.11 -10.84 20.98
C ALA A 125 -17.38 -11.85 22.13
N GLN A 126 -18.54 -12.51 22.12
CA GLN A 126 -18.98 -13.40 23.21
C GLN A 126 -18.40 -14.82 23.13
N ASP A 127 -18.18 -15.34 21.91
CA ASP A 127 -17.63 -16.68 21.67
C ASP A 127 -16.36 -16.61 20.81
N ARG A 128 -15.30 -17.28 21.26
CA ARG A 128 -13.98 -17.24 20.61
C ARG A 128 -14.00 -17.90 19.24
N ALA A 129 -14.75 -18.99 19.07
CA ALA A 129 -14.83 -19.69 17.79
C ALA A 129 -15.56 -18.83 16.73
N SER A 130 -16.67 -18.21 17.11
CA SER A 130 -17.44 -17.30 16.27
C SER A 130 -16.66 -16.02 15.93
N PHE A 131 -15.93 -15.46 16.90
CA PHE A 131 -15.05 -14.31 16.69
C PHE A 131 -13.96 -14.61 15.66
N ARG A 132 -13.31 -15.77 15.77
CA ARG A 132 -12.31 -16.26 14.83
C ARG A 132 -12.87 -16.44 13.42
N ALA A 133 -14.03 -17.08 13.30
CA ALA A 133 -14.68 -17.28 12.01
C ALA A 133 -14.99 -15.93 11.34
N LEU A 134 -15.53 -14.98 12.11
CA LEU A 134 -15.85 -13.64 11.62
C LEU A 134 -14.59 -12.83 11.24
N ALA A 135 -13.51 -12.93 12.02
CA ALA A 135 -12.24 -12.28 11.71
C ALA A 135 -11.66 -12.78 10.38
N LYS A 136 -11.72 -14.09 10.15
CA LYS A 136 -11.27 -14.73 8.91
C LYS A 136 -12.12 -14.27 7.71
N GLU A 137 -13.43 -14.25 7.86
CA GLU A 137 -14.35 -13.77 6.82
C GLU A 137 -14.09 -12.31 6.45
N ARG A 138 -14.01 -11.42 7.46
CA ARG A 138 -13.84 -9.98 7.24
C ARG A 138 -12.46 -9.60 6.71
N ARG A 139 -11.42 -10.43 6.90
CA ARG A 139 -10.09 -10.19 6.36
C ARG A 139 -10.11 -9.97 4.84
N ALA A 140 -10.86 -10.79 4.11
CA ALA A 140 -10.98 -10.65 2.66
C ALA A 140 -11.69 -9.35 2.27
N VAL A 141 -12.69 -8.95 3.05
CA VAL A 141 -13.44 -7.69 2.84
C VAL A 141 -12.54 -6.48 3.08
N TYR A 142 -11.79 -6.42 4.18
CA TYR A 142 -10.86 -5.32 4.45
C TYR A 142 -9.79 -5.20 3.37
N ALA A 143 -9.19 -6.33 2.98
CA ALA A 143 -8.21 -6.37 1.89
C ALA A 143 -8.78 -5.90 0.54
N SER A 144 -10.10 -5.99 0.33
CA SER A 144 -10.75 -5.54 -0.90
C SER A 144 -10.98 -4.03 -0.99
N VAL A 145 -11.11 -3.36 0.17
CA VAL A 145 -11.38 -1.90 0.23
C VAL A 145 -10.15 -1.08 0.56
N ALA A 146 -9.10 -1.72 1.10
CA ALA A 146 -7.88 -1.03 1.52
C ALA A 146 -7.06 -0.55 0.32
N ASP A 147 -6.70 0.72 0.36
CA ASP A 147 -5.61 1.28 -0.45
C ASP A 147 -4.26 0.96 0.21
N TRP A 148 -4.23 0.90 1.55
CA TRP A 148 -3.06 0.59 2.35
C TRP A 148 -3.41 -0.44 3.44
N ALA A 149 -2.60 -1.48 3.60
CA ALA A 149 -2.68 -2.37 4.77
C ALA A 149 -1.47 -2.14 5.67
N VAL A 150 -1.70 -1.77 6.94
CA VAL A 150 -0.64 -1.46 7.90
C VAL A 150 -0.66 -2.49 9.01
N ASP A 151 0.41 -3.28 9.12
CA ASP A 151 0.61 -4.15 10.27
C ASP A 151 0.88 -3.32 11.53
N THR A 152 0.06 -3.54 12.54
CA THR A 152 0.12 -2.85 13.84
C THR A 152 0.81 -3.68 14.92
N ALA A 153 1.26 -4.90 14.60
CA ALA A 153 1.94 -5.79 15.53
C ALA A 153 3.21 -5.15 16.09
N GLY A 154 3.32 -5.12 17.43
CA GLY A 154 4.49 -4.57 18.14
C GLY A 154 4.65 -3.04 18.06
N LEU A 155 3.67 -2.31 17.52
CA LEU A 155 3.70 -0.85 17.44
C LEU A 155 2.76 -0.22 18.47
N ASP A 156 3.18 0.90 19.06
CA ASP A 156 2.33 1.73 19.89
C ASP A 156 1.45 2.67 19.04
N ILE A 157 0.43 3.25 19.67
CA ILE A 157 -0.53 4.14 19.00
C ILE A 157 0.14 5.35 18.33
N PRO A 158 1.05 6.10 19.02
CA PRO A 158 1.74 7.23 18.39
C PRO A 158 2.52 6.85 17.14
N ARG A 159 3.18 5.69 17.13
CA ARG A 159 3.95 5.23 15.97
C ARG A 159 3.07 4.81 14.82
N ILE A 160 1.95 4.14 15.08
CA ILE A 160 0.95 3.85 14.03
C ILE A 160 0.42 5.17 13.46
N ALA A 161 0.03 6.12 14.30
CA ALA A 161 -0.45 7.43 13.86
C ALA A 161 0.59 8.16 12.99
N ALA A 162 1.86 8.18 13.39
CA ALA A 162 2.94 8.80 12.59
C ALA A 162 3.10 8.14 11.20
N ARG A 163 2.97 6.81 11.10
CA ARG A 163 2.99 6.10 9.81
C ARG A 163 1.80 6.51 8.94
N LEU A 164 0.59 6.55 9.51
CA LEU A 164 -0.60 6.96 8.78
C LEU A 164 -0.53 8.42 8.32
N ALA A 165 0.06 9.29 9.13
CA ALA A 165 0.23 10.70 8.77
C ALA A 165 1.09 10.91 7.52
N ALA A 166 1.99 9.98 7.21
CA ALA A 166 2.78 10.03 5.98
C ALA A 166 1.96 9.72 4.72
N LEU A 167 0.75 9.12 4.85
CA LEU A 167 -0.16 8.88 3.73
C LEU A 167 -0.89 10.15 3.28
N LEU A 168 -0.96 11.11 4.19
CA LEU A 168 -1.70 12.34 4.00
C LEU A 168 -0.76 13.40 3.43
N PRO A 169 -1.21 14.18 2.42
CA PRO A 169 -0.44 15.31 1.93
C PRO A 169 -0.17 16.27 3.09
N ARG A 170 1.10 16.45 3.44
CA ARG A 170 1.52 17.41 4.47
C ARG A 170 1.66 18.80 3.85
N PRO A 171 1.01 19.85 4.37
CA PRO A 171 1.66 21.15 4.41
C PRO A 171 2.76 21.04 5.48
N LEU A 172 4.00 20.75 5.05
CA LEU A 172 5.14 20.85 5.94
C LEU A 172 5.31 22.32 6.37
N PRO A 173 5.74 22.58 7.62
CA PRO A 173 6.10 23.94 8.02
C PRO A 173 7.09 24.50 7.01
N ASN A 174 6.85 25.74 6.57
CA ASN A 174 7.61 26.48 5.57
C ASN A 174 9.12 26.20 5.67
N THR A 175 9.64 25.25 4.87
CA THR A 175 11.02 25.29 4.35
C THR A 175 11.34 24.18 3.35
N VAL A 176 10.82 22.96 3.46
CA VAL A 176 11.07 21.93 2.41
C VAL A 176 9.90 20.94 2.32
N THR A 177 8.92 21.19 1.44
CA THR A 177 8.25 20.06 0.76
C THR A 177 9.34 19.30 0.01
N PRO A 178 9.46 17.95 0.12
CA PRO A 178 10.30 17.22 -0.81
C PRO A 178 9.79 17.58 -2.20
N ALA A 179 10.55 18.43 -2.90
CA ALA A 179 10.12 18.93 -4.18
C ALA A 179 9.96 17.71 -5.08
N GLU A 180 8.82 17.64 -5.74
CA GLU A 180 8.65 16.85 -6.93
C GLU A 180 9.89 17.02 -7.83
N TRP A 181 10.64 15.94 -8.04
CA TRP A 181 11.90 15.99 -8.78
C TRP A 181 11.93 14.96 -9.89
N GLN A 182 12.64 15.26 -10.96
CA GLN A 182 12.88 14.34 -12.05
C GLN A 182 14.37 14.24 -12.30
N ALA A 183 14.85 13.04 -12.61
CA ALA A 183 16.22 12.80 -13.01
C ALA A 183 16.26 11.88 -14.21
N GLU A 184 17.36 11.95 -14.96
CA GLU A 184 17.65 11.03 -16.05
C GLU A 184 18.98 10.33 -15.79
N VAL A 185 18.99 9.01 -15.99
CA VAL A 185 20.21 8.20 -15.95
C VAL A 185 20.39 7.58 -17.32
N ARG A 186 21.48 7.97 -18.00
CA ARG A 186 21.82 7.40 -19.31
C ARG A 186 22.46 6.03 -19.11
N GLY A 187 21.73 4.99 -19.49
CA GLY A 187 22.20 3.63 -19.59
C GLY A 187 22.90 3.35 -20.91
N ALA A 188 23.44 2.14 -21.05
CA ALA A 188 23.98 1.65 -22.31
C ALA A 188 22.88 1.49 -23.39
N ASP A 189 21.71 1.01 -22.98
CA ASP A 189 20.63 0.60 -23.91
C ASP A 189 19.44 1.58 -23.95
N CYS A 190 19.25 2.39 -22.90
CA CYS A 190 18.16 3.35 -22.82
C CYS A 190 18.47 4.51 -21.87
N VAL A 191 17.69 5.59 -21.95
CA VAL A 191 17.64 6.62 -20.91
C VAL A 191 16.57 6.21 -19.91
N SER A 192 16.98 6.06 -18.65
CA SER A 192 16.07 5.83 -17.54
C SER A 192 15.57 7.17 -17.01
N HIS A 193 14.26 7.36 -16.97
CA HIS A 193 13.65 8.53 -16.35
C HIS A 193 13.18 8.18 -14.94
N ILE A 194 13.53 9.01 -13.97
CA ILE A 194 13.22 8.81 -12.56
C ILE A 194 12.32 9.94 -12.10
N TRP A 195 11.18 9.59 -11.51
CA TRP A 195 10.24 10.53 -10.90
C TRP A 195 10.25 10.29 -9.40
N GLY A 196 10.75 11.26 -8.62
CA GLY A 196 10.73 11.17 -7.16
C GLY A 196 9.94 12.28 -6.47
N GLY A 197 9.37 11.94 -5.31
CA GLY A 197 8.59 12.87 -4.48
C GLY A 197 7.22 12.30 -4.10
N PRO A 198 6.56 12.92 -3.11
CA PRO A 198 5.28 12.44 -2.58
C PRO A 198 4.13 12.60 -3.59
N GLY A 199 3.16 11.68 -3.55
CA GLY A 199 1.87 11.85 -4.23
C GLY A 199 1.90 11.56 -5.73
N ARG A 200 2.83 10.71 -6.18
CA ARG A 200 3.06 10.44 -7.60
C ARG A 200 2.45 9.14 -8.11
N GLY A 201 1.75 8.40 -7.26
CA GLY A 201 1.00 7.20 -7.68
C GLY A 201 0.07 7.43 -8.88
N GLY A 202 -0.48 8.64 -9.04
CA GLY A 202 -1.32 9.00 -10.19
C GLY A 202 -0.60 8.92 -11.55
N LEU A 203 0.74 9.09 -11.58
CA LEU A 203 1.53 8.94 -12.81
C LEU A 203 1.45 7.52 -13.35
N LEU A 204 1.41 6.50 -12.49
CA LEU A 204 1.33 5.13 -12.96
C LEU A 204 0.01 4.83 -13.65
N THR A 205 -1.09 5.33 -13.10
CA THR A 205 -2.40 5.21 -13.74
C THR A 205 -2.40 5.89 -15.10
N GLN A 206 -1.86 7.11 -15.19
CA GLN A 206 -1.73 7.84 -16.45
C GLN A 206 -0.90 7.05 -17.46
N TRP A 207 0.28 6.57 -17.08
CA TRP A 207 1.18 5.82 -17.94
C TRP A 207 0.58 4.51 -18.44
N SER A 208 -0.15 3.80 -17.58
CA SER A 208 -0.85 2.58 -17.97
C SER A 208 -1.98 2.88 -18.96
N GLN A 209 -2.74 3.96 -18.77
CA GLN A 209 -3.78 4.38 -19.72
C GLN A 209 -3.20 4.75 -21.09
N GLU A 210 -2.10 5.49 -21.13
CA GLU A 210 -1.37 5.82 -22.36
C GLU A 210 -0.89 4.56 -23.09
N LEU A 211 -0.41 3.56 -22.35
CA LEU A 211 0.02 2.27 -22.88
C LEU A 211 -1.15 1.49 -23.51
N TRP A 212 -2.30 1.42 -22.83
CA TRP A 212 -3.48 0.73 -23.34
C TRP A 212 -4.08 1.40 -24.57
N ALA A 213 -4.05 2.73 -24.63
CA ALA A 213 -4.49 3.47 -25.82
C ALA A 213 -3.66 3.11 -27.07
N GLN A 214 -2.43 2.61 -26.88
CA GLN A 214 -1.55 2.11 -27.95
C GLN A 214 -1.72 0.61 -28.22
N GLY A 215 -2.68 -0.07 -27.57
CA GLY A 215 -2.88 -1.52 -27.69
C GLY A 215 -1.81 -2.37 -26.99
N ARG A 216 -0.99 -1.76 -26.12
CA ARG A 216 0.08 -2.42 -25.36
C ARG A 216 -0.38 -2.68 -23.92
N ARG A 217 0.21 -3.66 -23.24
CA ARG A 217 -0.21 -4.05 -21.87
C ARG A 217 0.90 -3.85 -20.84
N ALA A 218 0.50 -3.50 -19.63
CA ALA A 218 1.35 -3.50 -18.44
C ALA A 218 1.13 -4.81 -17.69
N VAL A 219 2.21 -5.56 -17.44
CA VAL A 219 2.19 -6.79 -16.65
C VAL A 219 2.89 -6.52 -15.34
N VAL A 220 2.22 -6.78 -14.21
CA VAL A 220 2.79 -6.47 -12.89
C VAL A 220 3.55 -7.68 -12.37
N LEU A 221 4.75 -7.47 -11.85
CA LEU A 221 5.51 -8.46 -11.06
C LEU A 221 5.75 -7.89 -9.66
N THR A 222 5.43 -8.66 -8.63
CA THR A 222 5.47 -8.22 -7.24
C THR A 222 5.63 -9.38 -6.26
N ASP A 223 5.58 -9.11 -4.94
CA ASP A 223 5.64 -10.14 -3.89
C ASP A 223 4.38 -10.23 -3.03
N THR A 224 4.33 -11.26 -2.19
CA THR A 224 3.21 -11.52 -1.27
C THR A 224 2.95 -10.40 -0.26
N ASN A 225 3.96 -9.62 0.15
CA ASN A 225 3.78 -8.53 1.11
C ASN A 225 3.11 -7.33 0.44
N ILE A 226 3.56 -6.98 -0.77
CA ILE A 226 2.99 -5.86 -1.53
C ILE A 226 1.56 -6.16 -1.97
N VAL A 227 1.27 -7.39 -2.42
CA VAL A 227 -0.10 -7.79 -2.80
C VAL A 227 -1.08 -7.62 -1.64
N GLN A 228 -0.65 -7.92 -0.40
CA GLN A 228 -1.49 -7.72 0.78
C GLN A 228 -1.74 -6.23 1.07
N CYS A 229 -0.76 -5.38 0.77
CA CYS A 229 -0.79 -3.96 1.15
C CYS A 229 -1.33 -3.02 0.07
N ARG A 230 -1.32 -3.43 -1.22
CA ARG A 230 -1.58 -2.55 -2.39
C ARG A 230 -2.49 -3.18 -3.43
N ARG A 231 -3.30 -4.18 -3.07
CA ARG A 231 -4.07 -4.97 -4.04
C ARG A 231 -4.88 -4.12 -5.02
N ARG A 232 -5.49 -3.03 -4.55
CA ARG A 232 -6.34 -2.16 -5.38
C ARG A 232 -5.53 -1.40 -6.44
N GLU A 233 -4.44 -0.77 -6.02
CA GLU A 233 -3.51 -0.09 -6.93
C GLU A 233 -2.97 -1.06 -7.98
N LEU A 234 -2.47 -2.23 -7.56
CA LEU A 234 -1.94 -3.25 -8.49
C LEU A 234 -2.97 -3.67 -9.57
N LYS A 235 -4.26 -3.75 -9.20
CA LYS A 235 -5.34 -4.04 -10.16
C LYS A 235 -5.58 -2.89 -11.13
N GLN A 236 -5.57 -1.65 -10.63
CA GLN A 236 -5.71 -0.46 -11.46
C GLN A 236 -4.54 -0.35 -12.45
N LEU A 237 -3.31 -0.59 -11.98
CA LEU A 237 -2.09 -0.54 -12.80
C LEU A 237 -2.13 -1.47 -14.00
N ALA A 238 -2.69 -2.66 -13.82
CA ALA A 238 -2.77 -3.64 -14.88
C ALA A 238 -4.00 -3.44 -15.79
N GLY A 239 -4.94 -2.55 -15.44
CA GLY A 239 -6.10 -2.19 -16.29
C GLY A 239 -7.28 -3.14 -16.18
N LEU A 240 -7.47 -3.73 -15.01
CA LEU A 240 -8.25 -4.94 -14.86
C LEU A 240 -9.50 -4.65 -14.03
N GLU A 241 -10.64 -4.40 -14.70
CA GLU A 241 -11.94 -4.54 -14.03
C GLU A 241 -12.25 -6.01 -13.72
N ALA A 242 -11.77 -6.93 -14.57
CA ALA A 242 -11.83 -8.37 -14.35
C ALA A 242 -10.58 -9.05 -14.91
N ILE A 243 -9.67 -9.43 -14.02
CA ILE A 243 -8.69 -10.49 -14.32
C ILE A 243 -8.84 -11.56 -13.27
N GLY A 244 -9.24 -12.74 -13.71
CA GLY A 244 -8.84 -13.95 -13.00
C GLY A 244 -7.33 -14.05 -13.13
N GLU A 245 -6.61 -14.11 -12.00
CA GLU A 245 -5.24 -14.63 -11.79
C GLU A 245 -4.11 -14.35 -12.83
N HIS A 246 -4.29 -13.50 -13.85
CA HIS A 246 -3.50 -13.53 -15.09
C HIS A 246 -2.87 -12.18 -15.49
N GLY A 247 -2.81 -11.19 -14.61
CA GLY A 247 -2.17 -9.88 -14.88
C GLY A 247 -1.13 -9.47 -13.84
N VAL A 248 -0.98 -10.27 -12.78
CA VAL A 248 -0.04 -10.03 -11.68
C VAL A 248 0.73 -11.32 -11.43
N VAL A 249 2.05 -11.26 -11.59
CA VAL A 249 2.98 -12.32 -11.19
C VAL A 249 3.37 -12.06 -9.74
N VAL A 250 3.04 -12.98 -8.84
CA VAL A 250 3.29 -12.84 -7.40
C VAL A 250 4.34 -13.85 -6.96
N LEU A 251 5.42 -13.34 -6.37
CA LEU A 251 6.50 -14.13 -5.80
C LEU A 251 6.38 -14.22 -4.27
N PRO A 252 6.91 -15.28 -3.64
CA PRO A 252 7.10 -15.28 -2.19
C PRO A 252 7.98 -14.10 -1.78
N ALA A 253 7.62 -13.39 -0.70
CA ALA A 253 8.46 -12.31 -0.18
C ALA A 253 9.77 -12.86 0.44
N GLY A 254 10.84 -12.07 0.32
CA GLY A 254 12.14 -12.34 0.95
C GLY A 254 13.22 -12.86 -0.01
N GLU A 255 14.47 -12.81 0.44
CA GLU A 255 15.67 -13.09 -0.36
C GLU A 255 15.70 -14.49 -0.98
N THR A 256 15.07 -15.48 -0.33
CA THR A 256 15.01 -16.87 -0.82
C THR A 256 14.23 -17.02 -2.11
N SER A 257 13.42 -16.02 -2.48
CA SER A 257 12.72 -15.98 -3.77
C SER A 257 13.64 -15.56 -4.93
N LYS A 258 14.83 -15.02 -4.66
CA LYS A 258 15.72 -14.46 -5.68
C LYS A 258 16.54 -15.55 -6.38
N THR A 259 15.88 -16.46 -7.08
CA THR A 259 16.49 -17.66 -7.67
C THR A 259 16.16 -17.80 -9.16
N LEU A 260 16.91 -18.65 -9.86
CA LEU A 260 16.60 -19.03 -11.24
C LEU A 260 15.24 -19.73 -11.38
N ASP A 261 14.81 -20.48 -10.37
CA ASP A 261 13.50 -21.15 -10.39
C ASP A 261 12.34 -20.15 -10.31
N SER A 262 12.49 -19.09 -9.52
CA SER A 262 11.53 -17.98 -9.52
C SER A 262 11.53 -17.23 -10.85
N ALA A 263 12.71 -17.01 -11.45
CA ALA A 263 12.81 -16.40 -12.79
C ALA A 263 12.09 -17.26 -13.84
N ARG A 264 12.30 -18.59 -13.81
CA ARG A 264 11.59 -19.56 -14.65
C ARG A 264 10.08 -19.48 -14.48
N THR A 265 9.61 -19.45 -13.24
CA THR A 265 8.18 -19.31 -12.94
C THR A 265 7.60 -18.03 -13.55
N CYS A 266 8.36 -16.93 -13.50
CA CYS A 266 7.97 -15.68 -14.14
C CYS A 266 7.90 -15.84 -15.67
N TRP A 267 8.94 -16.39 -16.32
CA TRP A 267 8.94 -16.62 -17.77
C TRP A 267 7.77 -17.48 -18.24
N ASP A 268 7.50 -18.58 -17.54
CA ASP A 268 6.37 -19.48 -17.84
C ASP A 268 5.03 -18.74 -17.71
N THR A 269 4.90 -17.87 -16.71
CA THR A 269 3.69 -17.08 -16.49
C THR A 269 3.50 -16.02 -17.57
N LEU A 270 4.55 -15.28 -17.94
CA LEU A 270 4.53 -14.31 -19.04
C LEU A 270 4.18 -14.99 -20.38
N ALA A 271 4.72 -16.19 -20.63
CA ALA A 271 4.41 -16.97 -21.83
C ALA A 271 2.94 -17.42 -21.86
N LYS A 272 2.40 -17.91 -20.75
CA LYS A 272 0.98 -18.28 -20.62
C LYS A 272 0.04 -17.08 -20.86
N GLN A 273 0.45 -15.89 -20.40
CA GLN A 273 -0.28 -14.63 -20.60
C GLN A 273 -0.10 -14.04 -22.01
N ARG A 274 0.71 -14.70 -22.86
CA ARG A 274 1.05 -14.27 -24.23
C ARG A 274 1.61 -12.85 -24.25
N VAL A 275 2.54 -12.55 -23.35
CA VAL A 275 3.22 -11.24 -23.30
C VAL A 275 4.04 -11.05 -24.58
N HIS A 276 3.91 -9.88 -25.21
CA HIS A 276 4.61 -9.51 -26.42
C HIS A 276 5.81 -8.59 -26.13
N ARG A 277 6.73 -8.48 -27.09
CA ARG A 277 7.96 -7.67 -26.96
C ARG A 277 7.74 -6.19 -26.64
N ASP A 278 6.58 -5.65 -27.00
CA ASP A 278 6.25 -4.25 -26.80
C ASP A 278 5.41 -4.02 -25.52
N ASP A 279 4.98 -5.09 -24.85
CA ASP A 279 4.36 -5.01 -23.52
C ASP A 279 5.40 -4.59 -22.47
N VAL A 280 4.95 -4.02 -21.36
CA VAL A 280 5.81 -3.49 -20.30
C VAL A 280 5.73 -4.39 -19.07
N LEU A 281 6.87 -4.78 -18.51
CA LEU A 281 6.95 -5.39 -17.19
C LEU A 281 7.08 -4.28 -16.13
N VAL A 282 6.07 -4.17 -15.26
CA VAL A 282 6.04 -3.23 -14.14
C VAL A 282 6.39 -3.98 -12.87
N VAL A 283 7.57 -3.70 -12.32
CA VAL A 283 8.08 -4.38 -11.13
C VAL A 283 7.81 -3.52 -9.90
N VAL A 284 6.95 -4.01 -9.00
CA VAL A 284 6.53 -3.31 -7.77
C VAL A 284 7.04 -4.09 -6.56
N GLY A 285 8.06 -3.57 -5.87
CA GLY A 285 8.65 -4.26 -4.73
C GLY A 285 9.96 -3.66 -4.23
N GLY A 286 10.56 -4.30 -3.23
CA GLY A 286 11.91 -3.97 -2.74
C GLY A 286 13.01 -4.52 -3.66
N GLY A 287 14.27 -4.41 -3.25
CA GLY A 287 15.43 -4.76 -4.09
C GLY A 287 15.48 -6.21 -4.57
N VAL A 288 14.93 -7.15 -3.80
CA VAL A 288 14.80 -8.57 -4.19
C VAL A 288 13.96 -8.71 -5.46
N VAL A 289 12.76 -8.13 -5.43
CA VAL A 289 11.79 -8.17 -6.53
C VAL A 289 12.28 -7.32 -7.69
N GLY A 290 12.91 -6.16 -7.40
CA GLY A 290 13.55 -5.28 -8.38
C GLY A 290 14.60 -6.01 -9.22
N ASP A 291 15.56 -6.67 -8.57
CA ASP A 291 16.65 -7.37 -9.26
C ASP A 291 16.15 -8.59 -10.04
N LEU A 292 15.32 -9.43 -9.42
CA LEU A 292 14.77 -10.61 -10.09
C LEU A 292 13.85 -10.21 -11.25
N GLY A 293 12.96 -9.23 -11.04
CA GLY A 293 12.06 -8.72 -12.06
C GLY A 293 12.79 -8.04 -13.21
N GLY A 294 13.84 -7.29 -12.90
CA GLY A 294 14.72 -6.70 -13.91
C GLY A 294 15.48 -7.77 -14.72
N PHE A 295 15.96 -8.83 -14.07
CA PHE A 295 16.61 -9.95 -14.76
C PHE A 295 15.61 -10.70 -15.66
N VAL A 296 14.38 -10.90 -15.18
CA VAL A 296 13.27 -11.46 -15.98
C VAL A 296 12.98 -10.58 -17.20
N ALA A 297 12.88 -9.26 -17.04
CA ALA A 297 12.67 -8.33 -18.14
C ALA A 297 13.81 -8.39 -19.17
N ALA A 298 15.05 -8.42 -18.72
CA ALA A 298 16.23 -8.45 -19.59
C ALA A 298 16.32 -9.72 -20.44
N THR A 299 15.86 -10.85 -19.90
CA THR A 299 16.05 -12.18 -20.50
C THR A 299 14.83 -12.66 -21.29
N TYR A 300 13.62 -12.32 -20.84
CA TYR A 300 12.39 -12.71 -21.53
C TYR A 300 12.24 -11.96 -22.86
N LEU A 301 11.96 -12.70 -23.94
CA LEU A 301 11.94 -12.16 -25.31
C LEU A 301 13.19 -11.35 -25.71
N ARG A 302 14.32 -11.57 -25.00
CA ARG A 302 15.59 -10.84 -25.15
C ARG A 302 15.50 -9.36 -24.78
N GLY A 303 14.56 -8.98 -23.92
CA GLY A 303 14.41 -7.62 -23.42
C GLY A 303 12.98 -7.10 -23.54
N LEU A 304 12.28 -7.04 -22.42
CA LEU A 304 11.02 -6.32 -22.27
C LEU A 304 11.25 -4.89 -21.74
N PRO A 305 10.51 -3.89 -22.22
CA PRO A 305 10.36 -2.61 -21.53
C PRO A 305 10.10 -2.81 -20.03
N LEU A 306 10.91 -2.16 -19.19
CA LEU A 306 10.90 -2.33 -17.74
C LEU A 306 10.56 -1.00 -17.04
N TRP A 307 9.59 -1.03 -16.14
CA TRP A 307 9.34 0.05 -15.17
C TRP A 307 9.58 -0.48 -13.75
N GLN A 308 10.26 0.29 -12.90
CA GLN A 308 10.50 -0.06 -11.50
C GLN A 308 9.75 0.88 -10.54
N ILE A 309 9.00 0.29 -9.60
CA ILE A 309 8.27 0.97 -8.54
C ILE A 309 8.85 0.49 -7.19
N PRO A 310 9.99 1.07 -6.76
CA PRO A 310 10.67 0.65 -5.53
C PRO A 310 9.85 0.94 -4.27
N THR A 311 9.65 -0.09 -3.43
CA THR A 311 8.84 -0.02 -2.20
C THR A 311 9.62 -0.16 -0.90
N SER A 312 10.95 -0.21 -0.95
CA SER A 312 11.84 -0.15 0.22
C SER A 312 12.82 1.00 0.11
N VAL A 313 13.33 1.49 1.25
CA VAL A 313 14.31 2.59 1.26
C VAL A 313 15.54 2.21 0.44
N VAL A 314 16.11 1.01 0.66
CA VAL A 314 17.26 0.49 -0.12
C VAL A 314 16.97 0.50 -1.61
N ALA A 315 15.76 0.09 -2.02
CA ALA A 315 15.42 0.08 -3.44
C ALA A 315 15.26 1.48 -4.02
N GLN A 316 14.68 2.41 -3.26
CA GLN A 316 14.47 3.79 -3.69
C GLN A 316 15.77 4.59 -3.84
N VAL A 317 16.82 4.25 -3.07
CA VAL A 317 18.08 5.01 -3.05
C VAL A 317 19.27 4.31 -3.72
N ASP A 318 19.18 3.00 -3.95
CA ASP A 318 20.29 2.21 -4.52
C ASP A 318 19.78 1.27 -5.64
N SER A 319 19.07 0.19 -5.30
CA SER A 319 18.91 -0.94 -6.24
C SER A 319 18.02 -0.68 -7.46
N SER A 320 17.15 0.33 -7.42
CA SER A 320 16.34 0.70 -8.60
C SER A 320 17.06 1.60 -9.59
N VAL A 321 18.28 2.04 -9.25
CA VAL A 321 19.09 2.97 -10.04
C VAL A 321 20.43 2.32 -10.38
N GLY A 322 20.77 2.26 -11.67
CA GLY A 322 22.06 1.71 -12.13
C GLY A 322 21.98 0.39 -12.90
N GLY A 323 20.79 -0.21 -13.01
CA GLY A 323 20.49 -1.30 -13.94
C GLY A 323 21.16 -2.64 -13.64
N LYS A 324 21.78 -2.81 -12.47
CA LYS A 324 22.31 -4.12 -12.05
C LYS A 324 21.15 -5.00 -11.64
N VAL A 325 20.87 -6.06 -12.39
CA VAL A 325 19.75 -6.97 -12.13
C VAL A 325 20.26 -8.40 -12.11
N ALA A 326 19.85 -9.19 -11.12
CA ALA A 326 20.47 -10.47 -10.86
C ALA A 326 19.60 -11.46 -10.07
N VAL A 327 20.01 -12.71 -10.10
CA VAL A 327 19.52 -13.80 -9.25
C VAL A 327 20.67 -14.39 -8.43
N ASN A 328 20.32 -15.05 -7.32
CA ASN A 328 21.26 -15.74 -6.47
C ASN A 328 21.47 -17.18 -6.94
N LEU A 329 22.68 -17.70 -6.72
CA LEU A 329 23.01 -19.12 -6.80
C LEU A 329 23.28 -19.65 -5.38
N ASP A 330 23.29 -20.96 -5.21
CA ASP A 330 23.64 -21.62 -3.94
C ASP A 330 25.04 -21.20 -3.43
N TYR A 331 25.93 -20.84 -4.36
CA TYR A 331 27.32 -20.45 -4.07
C TYR A 331 27.51 -18.94 -3.86
N GLY A 332 26.46 -18.12 -3.99
CA GLY A 332 26.59 -16.69 -3.73
C GLY A 332 25.48 -15.83 -4.32
N LYS A 333 25.36 -14.62 -3.74
CA LYS A 333 24.36 -13.63 -4.15
C LYS A 333 24.79 -12.87 -5.40
N ASN A 334 23.82 -12.52 -6.24
CA ASN A 334 23.99 -11.67 -7.42
C ASN A 334 25.08 -12.13 -8.42
N LEU A 335 25.46 -13.42 -8.41
CA LEU A 335 26.52 -13.94 -9.27
C LEU A 335 26.08 -14.10 -10.73
N VAL A 336 24.77 -14.27 -10.96
CA VAL A 336 24.18 -14.39 -12.31
C VAL A 336 23.23 -13.23 -12.53
N GLY A 337 23.53 -12.42 -13.54
CA GLY A 337 22.76 -11.21 -13.81
C GLY A 337 23.16 -10.55 -15.11
N THR A 338 22.62 -9.37 -15.34
CA THR A 338 22.94 -8.52 -16.48
C THR A 338 22.79 -7.05 -16.09
N PHE A 339 23.31 -6.16 -16.93
CA PHE A 339 22.99 -4.73 -16.85
C PHE A 339 21.77 -4.49 -17.74
N TYR A 340 20.66 -4.06 -17.14
CA TYR A 340 19.41 -3.77 -17.83
C TYR A 340 18.71 -2.60 -17.17
N GLN A 341 18.59 -1.50 -17.91
CA GLN A 341 18.11 -0.24 -17.36
C GLN A 341 16.58 -0.13 -17.51
N PRO A 342 15.86 0.25 -16.44
CA PRO A 342 14.43 0.53 -16.56
C PRO A 342 14.22 1.81 -17.38
N GLN A 343 13.16 1.87 -18.18
CA GLN A 343 12.76 3.09 -18.88
C GLN A 343 12.20 4.13 -17.90
N ARG A 344 11.55 3.66 -16.83
CA ARG A 344 10.90 4.48 -15.82
C ARG A 344 11.14 3.95 -14.42
N VAL A 345 11.43 4.85 -13.48
CA VAL A 345 11.49 4.56 -12.04
C VAL A 345 10.60 5.54 -11.30
N LEU A 346 9.68 5.04 -10.46
CA LEU A 346 8.82 5.89 -9.63
C LEU A 346 9.18 5.76 -8.14
N VAL A 347 9.76 6.81 -7.59
CA VAL A 347 10.18 6.89 -6.18
C VAL A 347 9.16 7.72 -5.40
N ASP A 348 8.13 7.07 -4.87
CA ASP A 348 7.15 7.70 -3.99
C ASP A 348 7.37 7.26 -2.53
N PRO A 349 7.69 8.19 -1.60
CA PRO A 349 7.81 7.89 -0.17
C PRO A 349 6.56 7.24 0.43
N ALA A 350 5.39 7.43 -0.18
CA ALA A 350 4.17 6.78 0.27
C ALA A 350 4.34 5.25 0.37
N TYR A 351 5.05 4.61 -0.57
CA TYR A 351 5.26 3.15 -0.54
C TYR A 351 5.99 2.66 0.72
N LEU A 352 6.75 3.51 1.40
CA LEU A 352 7.51 3.17 2.61
C LEU A 352 6.65 3.06 3.87
N ILE A 353 5.39 3.50 3.82
CA ILE A 353 4.52 3.59 5.01
C ILE A 353 4.17 2.23 5.58
N THR A 354 4.10 1.23 4.70
CA THR A 354 3.85 -0.17 5.08
C THR A 354 5.16 -0.94 5.31
N LEU A 355 6.32 -0.29 5.17
CA LEU A 355 7.62 -0.94 5.33
C LEU A 355 7.93 -1.15 6.83
N PRO A 356 8.41 -2.33 7.25
CA PRO A 356 8.84 -2.56 8.62
C PRO A 356 9.98 -1.60 9.03
N ASP A 357 9.99 -1.17 10.30
CA ASP A 357 10.99 -0.18 10.78
C ASP A 357 12.43 -0.69 10.67
N ALA A 358 12.63 -2.01 10.79
CA ALA A 358 13.94 -2.62 10.60
C ALA A 358 14.46 -2.40 9.17
N GLU A 359 13.59 -2.51 8.17
CA GLU A 359 13.93 -2.27 6.77
C GLU A 359 14.10 -0.79 6.44
N VAL A 360 13.33 0.09 7.10
CA VAL A 360 13.58 1.54 7.03
C VAL A 360 14.98 1.86 7.54
N ARG A 361 15.34 1.39 8.75
CA ARG A 361 16.68 1.60 9.32
C ARG A 361 17.79 1.00 8.45
N ASN A 362 17.57 -0.18 7.89
CA ASN A 362 18.49 -0.83 6.97
C ASN A 362 18.80 0.08 5.77
N GLY A 363 17.77 0.63 5.12
CA GLY A 363 17.98 1.55 4.00
C GLY A 363 18.52 2.93 4.40
N LEU A 364 18.22 3.43 5.59
CA LEU A 364 18.88 4.65 6.10
C LEU A 364 20.39 4.46 6.27
N GLY A 365 20.86 3.23 6.52
CA GLY A 365 22.28 2.90 6.48
C GLY A 365 22.90 3.16 5.10
N GLU A 366 22.18 2.83 4.03
CA GLU A 366 22.63 3.13 2.66
C GLU A 366 22.59 4.64 2.35
N VAL A 367 21.61 5.37 2.88
CA VAL A 367 21.57 6.84 2.79
C VAL A 367 22.78 7.47 3.48
N LEU A 368 23.11 7.00 4.70
CA LEU A 368 24.28 7.46 5.43
C LEU A 368 25.58 7.13 4.69
N LYS A 369 25.68 5.93 4.09
CA LYS A 369 26.80 5.56 3.21
C LYS A 369 26.99 6.61 2.11
N TYR A 370 25.93 7.01 1.42
CA TYR A 370 26.03 8.06 0.38
C TYR A 370 26.40 9.42 0.96
N ALA A 371 25.85 9.81 2.11
CA ALA A 371 26.21 11.07 2.77
C ALA A 371 27.70 11.14 3.09
N LEU A 372 28.27 10.06 3.62
CA LEU A 372 29.70 9.96 3.93
C LEU A 372 30.58 9.94 2.68
N LEU A 373 30.11 9.37 1.56
CA LEU A 373 30.87 9.31 0.30
C LEU A 373 30.82 10.61 -0.52
N MET A 374 29.69 11.33 -0.46
CA MET A 374 29.43 12.53 -1.28
C MET A 374 29.87 13.83 -0.60
N GLY A 375 30.19 13.80 0.70
CA GLY A 375 30.75 14.93 1.47
C GLY A 375 29.73 15.65 2.37
N GLU A 376 30.20 16.72 3.01
CA GLU A 376 29.55 17.37 4.17
C GLU A 376 28.10 17.80 3.92
N GLY A 377 27.74 18.27 2.71
CA GLY A 377 26.42 18.85 2.46
C GLY A 377 25.22 17.92 2.62
N LEU A 378 25.35 16.61 2.33
CA LEU A 378 24.26 15.65 2.59
C LEU A 378 24.26 15.18 4.04
N LEU A 379 25.43 15.08 4.66
CA LEU A 379 25.56 14.68 6.07
C LEU A 379 24.94 15.74 7.00
N GLU A 380 25.23 17.02 6.77
CA GLU A 380 24.64 18.15 7.51
C GLU A 380 23.11 18.22 7.41
N HIS A 381 22.51 17.70 6.33
CA HIS A 381 21.06 17.67 6.17
C HIS A 381 20.38 16.50 6.91
N LEU A 382 21.16 15.50 7.33
CA LEU A 382 20.67 14.32 8.05
C LEU A 382 20.82 14.45 9.58
N GLU A 383 21.68 15.36 10.05
CA GLU A 383 21.83 15.77 11.46
C GLU A 383 20.68 16.70 11.91
#